data_AF-X0XN76-F1
#
_entry.id   AF-X0XN76-F1
#
_cell.length_a   1.000
_cell.length_b   1.000
_cell.length_c   1.000
_cell.angle_alpha   90.00
_cell.angle_beta   90.00
_cell.angle_gamma   90.00
#
_symmetry.space_group_name_H-M   'P 1'
#
loop_
_entity.id
_entity.type
_entity.pdbx_description
1 polymer ?
#
loop_
_entity_poly.entity_id
_entity_poly.type
_entity_poly.pdbx_seq_one_letter_code
_entity_poly.pdbx_strand_id
1 'polypeptide(L)'
;VGEIYHVEVKVFLGGLSVEDVMVEAYCGRLDPSNQYIDRFTQIMNPSESVEDHVHHYRCDVRFKEAGHFGLNIRITPNHPNPESRHVMGLVIWGQE
;
A
#
# COMPACT_ATOMS: atom_id res chain seq x y z
N VAL A 1 -14.58 3.10 -14.77
CA VAL A 1 -13.94 1.78 -15.00
C VAL A 1 -12.79 1.98 -15.96
N GLY A 2 -11.59 1.49 -15.63
CA GLY A 2 -10.41 1.68 -16.47
C GLY A 2 -9.65 3.00 -16.29
N GLU A 3 -10.15 3.90 -15.43
CA GLU A 3 -9.43 5.10 -15.01
C GLU A 3 -8.23 4.74 -14.13
N ILE A 4 -7.19 5.56 -14.21
CA ILE A 4 -6.00 5.45 -13.37
C ILE A 4 -6.20 6.38 -12.18
N TYR A 5 -6.06 5.82 -10.98
CA TYR A 5 -6.03 6.57 -9.74
C TYR A 5 -4.58 6.68 -9.27
N HIS A 6 -4.09 7.91 -9.16
CA HIS A 6 -2.77 8.20 -8.61
C HIS A 6 -2.89 8.22 -7.08
N VAL A 7 -2.16 7.32 -6.42
CA VAL A 7 -2.15 7.20 -4.96
C VAL A 7 -0.80 7.67 -4.45
N GLU A 8 -0.82 8.61 -3.51
CA GLU A 8 0.37 9.14 -2.84
C GLU A 8 0.23 9.01 -1.33
N VAL A 9 1.31 8.61 -0.66
CA VAL A 9 1.33 8.40 0.79
C VAL A 9 2.63 8.93 1.38
N LYS A 10 2.52 9.55 2.55
CA LYS A 10 3.66 9.89 3.41
C LYS A 10 3.82 8.82 4.47
N VAL A 11 4.99 8.21 4.54
CA VAL A 11 5.30 7.15 5.52
C VAL A 11 6.46 7.60 6.39
N PHE A 12 6.20 7.74 7.69
CA PHE A 12 7.26 7.96 8.67
C PHE A 12 7.97 6.63 8.98
N LEU A 13 9.25 6.51 8.60
CA LEU A 13 10.06 5.31 8.79
C LEU A 13 11.02 5.39 9.99
N GLY A 14 11.21 6.59 10.56
CA GLY A 14 12.22 6.81 11.59
C GLY A 14 13.61 6.41 11.08
N GLY A 15 14.22 5.39 11.70
CA GLY A 15 15.56 4.91 11.34
C GLY A 15 15.61 3.87 10.22
N LEU A 16 14.48 3.40 9.70
CA LEU A 16 14.43 2.40 8.63
C LEU A 16 14.61 3.05 7.26
N SER A 17 15.24 2.34 6.32
CA SER A 17 15.34 2.75 4.93
C SER A 17 14.10 2.32 4.12
N VAL A 18 13.95 2.88 2.92
CA VAL A 18 12.85 2.51 2.02
C VAL A 18 12.94 1.05 1.55
N GLU A 19 14.14 0.46 1.58
CA GLU A 19 14.39 -0.94 1.24
C GLU A 19 14.00 -1.90 2.37
N ASP A 20 13.95 -1.44 3.62
CA ASP A 20 13.58 -2.25 4.79
C ASP A 20 12.07 -2.55 4.84
N VAL A 21 11.26 -1.84 4.05
CA VAL A 21 9.80 -1.95 4.04
C VAL A 21 9.25 -2.15 2.63
N MET A 22 8.08 -2.78 2.57
CA MET A 22 7.26 -2.90 1.38
C MET A 22 5.97 -2.14 1.65
N VAL A 23 5.75 -1.08 0.86
CA VAL A 23 4.55 -0.26 0.92
C VAL A 23 3.65 -0.63 -0.25
N GLU A 24 2.39 -0.96 0.03
CA GLU A 24 1.43 -1.39 -0.97
C GLU A 24 0.11 -0.64 -0.82
N ALA A 25 -0.48 -0.24 -1.94
CA ALA A 25 -1.90 0.06 -2.00
C ALA A 25 -2.68 -1.26 -1.99
N TYR A 26 -3.52 -1.43 -0.98
CA TYR A 26 -4.42 -2.56 -0.80
C TYR A 26 -5.82 -2.16 -1.26
N CYS A 27 -6.23 -2.70 -2.40
CA CYS A 27 -7.37 -2.23 -3.16
C CYS A 27 -8.33 -3.37 -3.45
N GLY A 28 -9.60 -3.04 -3.66
CA GLY A 28 -10.59 -4.03 -4.07
C GLY A 28 -12.01 -3.50 -4.02
N ARG A 29 -12.95 -4.28 -4.55
CA ARG A 29 -14.37 -3.95 -4.46
C ARG A 29 -14.92 -4.26 -3.09
N LEU A 30 -15.80 -3.38 -2.64
CA LEU A 30 -16.53 -3.53 -1.39
C LEU A 30 -17.97 -3.93 -1.66
N ASP A 31 -18.52 -4.73 -0.75
CA ASP A 31 -19.95 -4.95 -0.65
C ASP A 31 -20.64 -3.79 0.10
N PRO A 32 -21.99 -3.76 0.19
CA PRO A 32 -22.71 -2.73 0.94
C PRO A 32 -22.41 -2.67 2.44
N SER A 33 -21.75 -3.69 3.00
CA SER A 33 -21.28 -3.73 4.39
C SER A 33 -19.82 -3.29 4.55
N ASN A 34 -19.23 -2.72 3.49
CA ASN A 34 -17.82 -2.30 3.41
C ASN A 34 -16.81 -3.45 3.58
N GLN A 35 -17.18 -4.68 3.22
CA GLN A 35 -16.26 -5.81 3.18
C GLN A 35 -15.72 -6.04 1.78
N TYR A 36 -14.43 -6.38 1.68
CA TYR A 36 -13.79 -6.69 0.40
C TYR A 36 -14.35 -7.99 -0.21
N ILE A 37 -15.05 -7.84 -1.34
CA ILE A 37 -15.51 -8.95 -2.20
C ILE A 37 -14.31 -9.56 -2.93
N ASP A 38 -13.44 -8.70 -3.45
CA ASP A 38 -12.14 -9.05 -4.03
C ASP A 38 -11.06 -8.08 -3.53
N ARG A 39 -9.80 -8.47 -3.73
CA ARG A 39 -8.64 -7.70 -3.27
C ARG A 39 -7.44 -7.94 -4.18
N PHE A 40 -6.65 -6.89 -4.37
CA PHE A 40 -5.33 -6.95 -4.97
C PHE A 40 -4.42 -5.94 -4.28
N THR A 41 -3.11 -6.15 -4.39
CA THR A 41 -2.13 -5.17 -3.93
C THR A 41 -1.35 -4.61 -5.11
N GLN A 42 -0.98 -3.34 -4.97
CA GLN A 42 -0.10 -2.64 -5.90
C GLN A 42 1.07 -2.08 -5.11
N ILE A 43 2.29 -2.52 -5.44
CA ILE A 43 3.51 -1.99 -4.82
C ILE A 43 3.62 -0.50 -5.12
N MET A 44 3.92 0.27 -4.08
CA MET A 44 4.21 1.69 -4.16
C MET A 44 5.71 1.92 -4.21
N ASN A 45 6.14 2.79 -5.11
CA ASN A 45 7.55 3.13 -5.26
C ASN A 45 7.87 4.39 -4.47
N PRO A 46 9.02 4.46 -3.77
CA PRO A 46 9.45 5.68 -3.12
C PRO A 46 9.68 6.78 -4.18
N SER A 47 9.37 8.02 -3.82
CA SER A 47 9.70 9.21 -4.61
C SER A 47 10.92 9.92 -4.02
N GLU A 48 11.49 10.86 -4.77
CA GLU A 48 12.73 11.56 -4.40
C GLU A 48 12.58 12.46 -3.16
N SER A 49 11.37 12.68 -2.66
CA SER A 49 11.11 13.56 -1.53
C SER A 49 11.19 12.82 -0.20
N VAL A 50 12.14 13.26 0.63
CA VAL A 50 12.28 12.86 2.03
C VAL A 50 12.31 14.11 2.89
N GLU A 51 11.48 14.13 3.93
CA GLU A 51 11.37 15.23 4.89
C GLU A 51 11.34 14.61 6.30
N ASP A 52 12.35 14.85 7.14
CA ASP A 52 12.37 14.41 8.55
C ASP A 52 11.92 12.95 8.80
N HIS A 53 12.58 11.99 8.14
CA HIS A 53 12.25 10.55 8.18
C HIS A 53 10.88 10.15 7.60
N VAL A 54 10.18 11.09 6.97
CA VAL A 54 8.99 10.85 6.18
C VAL A 54 9.40 10.65 4.73
N HIS A 55 9.06 9.48 4.21
CA HIS A 55 9.31 9.09 2.83
C HIS A 55 7.99 9.12 2.05
N HIS A 56 8.03 9.70 0.86
CA HIS A 56 6.89 9.72 -0.04
C HIS A 56 6.85 8.48 -0.91
N TYR A 57 5.68 7.87 -1.06
CA TYR A 57 5.45 6.70 -1.91
C TYR A 57 4.32 6.97 -2.90
N ARG A 58 4.43 6.41 -4.11
CA ARG A 58 3.41 6.55 -5.15
C ARG A 58 3.15 5.28 -5.95
N CYS A 59 1.91 5.11 -6.39
CA CYS A 59 1.53 4.12 -7.39
C CYS A 59 0.29 4.51 -8.19
N ASP A 60 0.11 3.84 -9.31
CA ASP A 60 -1.09 3.93 -10.13
C ASP A 60 -1.97 2.70 -9.90
N VAL A 61 -3.22 2.92 -9.52
CA VAL A 61 -4.21 1.86 -9.30
C VAL A 61 -5.26 1.92 -10.40
N ARG A 62 -5.64 0.76 -10.95
CA ARG A 62 -6.72 0.64 -11.93
C ARG A 62 -7.74 -0.40 -11.49
N PHE A 63 -9.00 0.03 -11.36
CA PHE A 63 -10.12 -0.87 -11.15
C PHE A 63 -10.71 -1.32 -12.50
N LYS A 64 -10.74 -2.64 -12.72
CA LYS A 64 -11.20 -3.27 -13.98
C LYS A 64 -12.71 -3.43 -14.06
N GLU A 65 -13.40 -3.38 -12.94
CA GLU A 65 -14.84 -3.56 -12.82
C GLU A 65 -15.47 -2.33 -12.18
N ALA A 66 -16.78 -2.08 -12.41
CA ALA A 66 -17.50 -1.01 -11.72
C ALA A 66 -17.91 -1.45 -10.31
N GLY A 67 -18.05 -0.51 -9.38
CA GLY A 67 -18.53 -0.79 -8.03
C GLY A 67 -18.11 0.26 -7.01
N HIS A 68 -18.37 -0.07 -5.74
CA HIS A 68 -17.80 0.64 -4.59
C HIS A 68 -16.41 0.06 -4.31
N PHE A 69 -15.41 0.91 -4.11
CA PHE A 69 -14.02 0.46 -3.94
C PHE A 69 -13.48 0.88 -2.59
N GLY A 70 -12.67 -0.01 -2.00
CA GLY A 70 -11.87 0.27 -0.82
C GLY A 70 -10.41 0.44 -1.22
N LEU A 71 -9.75 1.40 -0.59
CA LEU A 71 -8.32 1.65 -0.66
C LEU A 71 -7.79 1.75 0.76
N ASN A 72 -6.73 1.00 1.07
CA ASN A 72 -5.95 1.17 2.29
C ASN A 72 -4.46 1.02 1.94
N ILE A 73 -3.58 1.44 2.83
CA ILE A 73 -2.14 1.31 2.67
C ILE A 73 -1.64 0.21 3.61
N ARG A 74 -0.91 -0.75 3.07
CA ARG A 74 -0.30 -1.84 3.81
C ARG A 74 1.21 -1.66 3.83
N ILE A 75 1.80 -1.66 5.02
CA ILE A 75 3.25 -1.61 5.20
C ILE A 75 3.69 -2.90 5.89
N THR A 76 4.66 -3.60 5.29
CA THR A 76 5.26 -4.83 5.83
C THR A 76 6.78 -4.75 5.78
N PRO A 77 7.52 -5.49 6.63
CA PRO A 77 8.97 -5.54 6.49
C PRO A 77 9.40 -6.27 5.21
N ASN A 78 10.42 -5.75 4.55
CA ASN A 78 10.90 -6.25 3.26
C ASN A 78 12.20 -7.04 3.44
N HIS A 79 12.05 -8.30 3.85
CA HIS A 79 13.19 -9.20 4.02
C HIS A 79 13.65 -9.80 2.67
N PRO A 80 14.97 -10.02 2.46
CA PRO A 80 15.49 -10.64 1.22
C PRO A 80 14.89 -12.00 0.88
N ASN A 81 14.48 -12.76 1.89
CA ASN A 81 13.69 -13.99 1.71
C ASN A 81 12.19 -13.65 1.59
N PRO A 82 11.54 -13.83 0.42
CA PRO A 82 10.15 -13.43 0.21
C PRO A 82 9.14 -14.16 1.10
N GLU A 83 9.39 -15.44 1.41
CA GLU A 83 8.53 -16.24 2.29
C GLU A 83 8.43 -15.62 3.70
N SER A 84 9.51 -14.97 4.16
CA SER A 84 9.55 -14.36 5.50
C SER A 84 8.63 -13.14 5.64
N ARG A 85 8.28 -12.44 4.54
CA ARG A 85 7.44 -11.23 4.58
C ARG A 85 6.08 -11.48 5.23
N HIS A 86 5.47 -12.61 4.90
CA HIS A 86 4.16 -13.01 5.44
C HIS A 86 4.27 -13.65 6.83
N VAL A 87 5.40 -14.30 7.12
CA VAL A 87 5.62 -15.03 8.38
C VAL A 87 5.88 -14.09 9.56
N MET A 88 6.41 -12.88 9.31
CA MET A 88 6.70 -11.92 10.38
C MET A 88 5.43 -11.40 11.07
N GLY A 89 4.26 -11.45 10.43
CA GLY A 89 2.98 -11.00 11.03
C GLY A 89 2.91 -9.51 11.36
N LEU A 90 3.91 -8.72 10.95
CA LEU A 90 3.98 -7.28 11.17
C LEU A 90 3.33 -6.54 10.01
N VAL A 91 2.17 -5.94 10.26
CA VAL A 91 1.43 -5.14 9.30
C VAL A 91 1.01 -3.84 9.97
N ILE A 92 1.34 -2.71 9.36
CA ILE A 92 0.75 -1.41 9.68
C ILE A 92 -0.21 -1.04 8.56
N TRP A 93 -1.39 -0.56 8.95
CA TRP A 93 -2.41 -0.04 8.03
C TRP A 93 -2.42 1.48 8.07
N GLY A 94 -2.70 2.11 6.94
CA GLY A 94 -2.88 3.56 6.85
C GLY A 94 -3.97 4.04 7.80
N GLN A 95 -3.76 5.23 8.36
CA GLN A 95 -4.78 5.95 9.14
C GLN A 95 -5.31 7.11 8.28
N GLU A 96 -6.62 7.36 8.36
CA GLU A 96 -7.28 8.53 7.74
C GLU A 96 -6.95 9.84 8.45
#